data_AF-A0A6A4UH56-F1
#
_entry.id   AF-A0A6A4UH56-F1
#
_cell.length_a   1.000
_cell.length_b   1.000
_cell.length_c   1.000
_cell.angle_alpha   90.00
_cell.angle_beta   90.00
_cell.angle_gamma   90.00
#
_symmetry.space_group_name_H-M   'P 1'
#
loop_
_entity.id
_entity.type
_entity.pdbx_description
1 polymer ?
#
loop_
_entity_poly.entity_id
_entity_poly.type
_entity_poly.pdbx_seq_one_letter_code
_entity_poly.pdbx_strand_id
1 'polypeptide(L)'
;MPGLIRRTLLIGGAAAAAGGVALWRWRTPGANEITYGAGPRQVMDLTYSRGTGPAPILVMVHGGAFRVGDKSDLAIWPELLEAGIAVVRVNYRLSVTDRWPAQGEDCLSAVVHLQRQGAELGLDPSRMVLLGQSAGAFLAVSTSLSLVEVGLRPRGVVSLFGPMDFSTMDQDMATLGRTPQMGPTDAAASAESQLLGYAVGENRAAARAVGPIGRLSQLREPLPPILIRHGDADPLIADLQARRLREAWLAADPTAAVDYKLVPGAGHGGDAFATGAVKAEVLAFVQKALA
;
A
#
# COMPACT_ATOMS: atom_id res chain seq x y z
N MET A 1 24.41 -49.35 -62.74
CA MET A 1 24.93 -48.30 -61.83
C MET A 1 24.45 -48.57 -60.41
N PRO A 2 25.26 -48.30 -59.38
CA PRO A 2 25.26 -49.02 -58.10
C PRO A 2 24.40 -48.37 -56.98
N GLY A 3 24.12 -49.19 -55.95
CA GLY A 3 23.68 -48.84 -54.58
C GLY A 3 22.22 -49.22 -54.29
N LEU A 4 21.82 -50.30 -53.57
CA LEU A 4 22.34 -50.97 -52.36
C LEU A 4 22.57 -49.94 -51.22
N ILE A 5 21.91 -49.95 -50.05
CA ILE A 5 21.68 -51.03 -49.08
C ILE A 5 20.56 -50.65 -48.08
N ARG A 6 19.75 -51.64 -47.69
CA ARG A 6 18.86 -51.69 -46.51
C ARG A 6 19.62 -51.56 -45.18
N ARG A 7 19.01 -51.02 -44.13
CA ARG A 7 18.75 -51.77 -42.87
C ARG A 7 18.04 -50.97 -41.78
N THR A 8 16.98 -51.60 -41.30
CA THR A 8 16.32 -51.47 -39.99
C THR A 8 17.31 -51.67 -38.83
N LEU A 9 17.18 -50.92 -37.72
CA LEU A 9 16.91 -51.46 -36.38
C LEU A 9 16.69 -50.36 -35.31
N LEU A 10 15.76 -50.67 -34.40
CA LEU A 10 15.48 -50.02 -33.11
C LEU A 10 16.66 -50.09 -32.12
N ILE A 11 16.70 -49.12 -31.20
CA ILE A 11 17.10 -49.09 -29.75
C ILE A 11 16.89 -47.60 -29.37
N GLY A 12 16.22 -47.15 -28.31
CA GLY A 12 16.27 -47.49 -26.89
C GLY A 12 16.32 -46.15 -26.14
N GLY A 13 15.56 -46.00 -25.06
CA GLY A 13 15.22 -44.71 -24.45
C GLY A 13 16.34 -43.94 -23.74
N ALA A 14 16.04 -42.68 -23.41
CA ALA A 14 16.37 -42.02 -22.14
C ALA A 14 15.74 -40.62 -22.13
N ALA A 15 15.07 -40.28 -21.03
CA ALA A 15 14.68 -38.92 -20.71
C ALA A 15 15.91 -38.05 -20.44
N ALA A 16 15.87 -36.79 -20.87
CA ALA A 16 16.70 -35.74 -20.30
C ALA A 16 15.91 -34.43 -20.32
N ALA A 17 15.42 -34.05 -19.15
CA ALA A 17 15.12 -32.67 -18.82
C ALA A 17 16.43 -31.87 -18.79
N ALA A 18 16.50 -30.77 -19.52
CA ALA A 18 17.30 -29.57 -19.23
C ALA A 18 17.29 -28.67 -20.47
N GLY A 19 17.25 -27.35 -20.25
CA GLY A 19 17.72 -26.42 -21.27
C GLY A 19 16.72 -25.44 -21.85
N GLY A 20 15.74 -24.99 -21.06
CA GLY A 20 15.08 -23.71 -21.28
C GLY A 20 15.80 -22.55 -20.58
N VAL A 21 17.11 -22.64 -20.34
CA VAL A 21 17.92 -21.55 -19.79
C VAL A 21 18.49 -20.76 -20.95
N ALA A 22 17.67 -19.89 -21.56
CA ALA A 22 18.16 -18.79 -22.38
C ALA A 22 17.05 -17.76 -22.63
N LEU A 23 17.45 -16.47 -22.58
CA LEU A 23 16.80 -15.29 -23.15
C LEU A 23 15.99 -14.35 -22.26
N TRP A 24 16.22 -14.26 -20.95
CA TRP A 24 15.69 -13.12 -20.17
C TRP A 24 16.73 -12.56 -19.20
N ARG A 25 17.96 -12.38 -19.69
CA ARG A 25 18.89 -11.44 -19.06
C ARG A 25 18.55 -10.06 -19.63
N TRP A 26 18.08 -9.18 -18.74
CA TRP A 26 17.73 -7.78 -18.96
C TRP A 26 16.38 -7.53 -19.66
N ARG A 27 15.29 -7.52 -18.89
CA ARG A 27 14.28 -6.47 -19.06
C ARG A 27 14.69 -5.33 -18.12
N THR A 28 14.74 -4.11 -18.64
CA THR A 28 15.08 -2.91 -17.88
C THR A 28 14.26 -2.81 -16.58
N PRO A 29 14.86 -2.37 -15.46
CA PRO A 29 14.12 -1.85 -14.31
C PRO A 29 13.22 -0.70 -14.79
N GLY A 30 11.90 -0.89 -14.73
CA GLY A 30 10.92 0.02 -15.33
C GLY A 30 9.64 -0.70 -15.72
N ALA A 31 8.84 -1.01 -14.69
CA ALA A 31 7.41 -1.29 -14.67
C ALA A 31 6.77 -2.09 -15.82
N ASN A 32 6.39 -3.35 -15.55
CA ASN A 32 5.22 -3.89 -16.25
C ASN A 32 4.01 -3.16 -15.65
N GLU A 33 3.50 -2.15 -16.36
CA GLU A 33 2.21 -1.56 -16.00
C GLU A 33 1.13 -2.62 -16.20
N ILE A 34 0.37 -2.86 -15.14
CA ILE A 34 -0.69 -3.85 -15.08
C ILE A 34 -2.00 -3.11 -14.86
N THR A 35 -2.95 -3.31 -15.76
CA THR A 35 -4.32 -2.84 -15.60
C THR A 35 -5.07 -3.80 -14.69
N TYR A 36 -5.59 -3.32 -13.56
CA TYR A 36 -6.36 -4.12 -12.61
C TYR A 36 -7.87 -3.80 -12.64
N GLY A 37 -8.29 -2.77 -13.39
CA GLY A 37 -9.69 -2.38 -13.58
C GLY A 37 -9.95 -1.71 -14.93
N ALA A 38 -11.18 -1.28 -15.19
CA ALA A 38 -11.59 -0.74 -16.49
C ALA A 38 -11.19 0.73 -16.73
N GLY A 39 -10.97 1.49 -15.66
CA GLY A 39 -10.66 2.92 -15.72
C GLY A 39 -9.18 3.20 -15.98
N PRO A 40 -8.85 4.38 -16.54
CA PRO A 40 -7.48 4.72 -16.94
C PRO A 40 -6.50 4.87 -15.76
N ARG A 41 -7.01 5.11 -14.55
CA ARG A 41 -6.20 5.15 -13.32
C ARG A 41 -6.16 3.82 -12.57
N GLN A 42 -6.89 2.80 -13.03
CA GLN A 42 -6.90 1.48 -12.41
C GLN A 42 -5.72 0.64 -12.91
N VAL A 43 -4.52 1.19 -12.72
CA VAL A 43 -3.24 0.66 -13.17
C VAL A 43 -2.23 0.61 -12.01
N MET A 44 -1.30 -0.34 -12.07
CA MET A 44 -0.21 -0.47 -11.10
C MET A 44 1.08 -0.84 -11.79
N ASP A 45 2.22 -0.44 -11.21
CA ASP A 45 3.54 -0.84 -11.69
C ASP A 45 4.08 -1.98 -10.83
N LEU A 46 4.53 -3.06 -11.47
CA LEU A 46 5.26 -4.14 -10.79
C LEU A 46 6.77 -4.04 -11.06
N THR A 47 7.56 -3.92 -10.00
CA THR A 47 9.04 -3.92 -10.04
C THR A 47 9.59 -4.96 -9.07
N TYR A 48 10.39 -5.91 -9.56
CA TYR A 48 11.00 -6.94 -8.71
C TYR A 48 12.22 -7.58 -9.40
N SER A 49 13.18 -8.02 -8.60
CA SER A 49 14.28 -8.85 -9.06
C SER A 49 13.80 -10.29 -9.20
N ARG A 50 13.92 -10.90 -10.39
CA ARG A 50 13.57 -12.32 -10.57
C ARG A 50 14.56 -13.19 -9.80
N GLY A 51 14.12 -13.76 -8.68
CA GLY A 51 14.83 -14.77 -7.90
C GLY A 51 14.50 -16.20 -8.35
N THR A 52 14.85 -17.18 -7.51
CA THR A 52 14.57 -18.62 -7.73
C THR A 52 13.18 -19.06 -7.28
N GLY A 53 12.36 -18.17 -6.71
CA GLY A 53 11.01 -18.49 -6.20
C GLY A 53 10.07 -17.29 -6.14
N PRO A 54 8.79 -17.50 -5.73
CA PRO A 54 7.78 -16.45 -5.66
C PRO A 54 8.18 -15.32 -4.69
N ALA A 55 8.17 -14.08 -5.19
CA ALA A 55 8.58 -12.91 -4.42
C ALA A 55 7.47 -12.42 -3.49
N PRO A 56 7.75 -12.13 -2.19
CA PRO A 56 6.79 -11.44 -1.34
C PRO A 56 6.55 -10.01 -1.84
N ILE A 57 5.42 -9.41 -1.47
CA ILE A 57 4.90 -8.18 -2.09
C ILE A 57 4.85 -7.03 -1.07
N LEU A 58 5.39 -5.87 -1.46
CA LEU A 58 5.08 -4.58 -0.85
C LEU A 58 4.19 -3.78 -1.81
N VAL A 59 2.95 -3.51 -1.41
CA VAL A 59 2.05 -2.60 -2.14
C VAL A 59 2.21 -1.21 -1.56
N MET A 60 2.50 -0.22 -2.41
CA MET A 60 2.68 1.18 -2.03
C MET A 60 1.57 2.04 -2.66
N VAL A 61 0.94 2.87 -1.82
CA VAL A 61 -0.18 3.75 -2.20
C VAL A 61 0.21 5.21 -2.02
N HIS A 62 0.11 6.00 -3.09
CA HIS A 62 0.57 7.38 -3.12
C HIS A 62 -0.36 8.33 -2.35
N GLY A 63 0.21 9.45 -1.89
CA GLY A 63 -0.53 10.56 -1.27
C GLY A 63 -1.20 11.48 -2.30
N GLY A 64 -1.36 12.76 -1.98
CA GLY A 64 -1.96 13.74 -2.91
C GLY A 64 -3.39 14.16 -2.55
N ALA A 65 -3.76 14.06 -1.27
CA ALA A 65 -5.05 14.50 -0.74
C ALA A 65 -6.25 13.93 -1.52
N PHE A 66 -6.10 12.73 -2.09
CA PHE A 66 -7.06 12.07 -2.99
C PHE A 66 -7.36 12.81 -4.30
N ARG A 67 -6.89 14.05 -4.48
CA ARG A 67 -7.21 14.95 -5.60
C ARG A 67 -6.19 14.90 -6.72
N VAL A 68 -4.94 14.55 -6.39
CA VAL A 68 -3.79 14.53 -7.29
C VAL A 68 -2.86 13.37 -6.93
N GLY A 69 -1.74 13.26 -7.66
CA GLY A 69 -0.68 12.28 -7.43
C GLY A 69 -0.64 11.18 -8.49
N ASP A 70 0.43 10.41 -8.47
CA ASP A 70 0.63 9.24 -9.31
C ASP A 70 1.49 8.19 -8.59
N LYS A 71 1.35 6.92 -8.98
CA LYS A 71 2.22 5.81 -8.56
C LYS A 71 3.71 6.10 -8.78
N SER A 72 4.07 6.96 -9.73
CA SER A 72 5.45 7.39 -9.96
C SER A 72 6.02 8.27 -8.85
N ASP A 73 5.18 8.93 -8.04
CA ASP A 73 5.62 9.80 -6.94
C ASP A 73 6.28 9.02 -5.80
N LEU A 74 6.04 7.71 -5.76
CA LEU A 74 6.62 6.80 -4.77
C LEU A 74 7.96 6.27 -5.26
N ALA A 75 9.03 6.64 -4.55
CA ALA A 75 10.36 6.11 -4.78
C ALA A 75 10.44 4.63 -4.38
N ILE A 76 11.05 3.82 -5.23
CA ILE A 76 11.38 2.42 -4.91
C ILE A 76 12.75 2.41 -4.25
N TRP A 77 12.83 1.91 -3.02
CA TRP A 77 14.09 1.72 -2.32
C TRP A 77 14.80 0.46 -2.85
N PRO A 78 16.04 0.57 -3.37
CA PRO A 78 16.79 -0.58 -3.90
C PRO A 78 16.89 -1.75 -2.92
N GLU A 79 16.99 -1.45 -1.62
CA GLU A 79 17.11 -2.43 -0.55
C GLU A 79 15.92 -3.40 -0.48
N LEU A 80 14.73 -2.99 -0.95
CA LEU A 80 13.57 -3.88 -1.06
C LEU A 80 13.79 -4.93 -2.17
N LEU A 81 14.30 -4.49 -3.32
CA LEU A 81 14.55 -5.36 -4.48
C LEU A 81 15.73 -6.29 -4.22
N GLU A 82 16.76 -5.81 -3.51
CA GLU A 82 17.91 -6.59 -3.05
C GLU A 82 17.51 -7.66 -2.03
N ALA A 83 16.52 -7.36 -1.18
CA ALA A 83 15.90 -8.32 -0.28
C ALA A 83 14.92 -9.30 -0.98
N GLY A 84 14.79 -9.23 -2.31
CA GLY A 84 13.91 -10.09 -3.09
C GLY A 84 12.42 -9.77 -2.95
N ILE A 85 12.07 -8.60 -2.43
CA ILE A 85 10.67 -8.14 -2.29
C ILE A 85 10.23 -7.47 -3.59
N ALA A 86 9.09 -7.88 -4.11
CA ALA A 86 8.42 -7.22 -5.22
C ALA A 86 7.71 -5.96 -4.74
N VAL A 87 7.94 -4.84 -5.43
CA VAL A 87 7.32 -3.56 -5.14
C VAL A 87 6.23 -3.28 -6.17
N VAL A 88 5.01 -3.07 -5.68
CA VAL A 88 3.83 -2.72 -6.48
C VAL A 88 3.38 -1.31 -6.12
N ARG A 89 3.45 -0.37 -7.06
CA ARG A 89 2.95 1.01 -6.85
C ARG A 89 1.61 1.17 -7.55
N VAL A 90 0.59 1.62 -6.84
CA VAL A 90 -0.81 1.59 -7.30
C VAL A 90 -1.31 3.01 -7.57
N ASN A 91 -1.85 3.25 -8.76
CA ASN A 91 -2.73 4.40 -9.01
C ASN A 91 -4.15 4.05 -8.56
N TYR A 92 -4.95 5.07 -8.23
CA TYR A 92 -6.38 4.97 -7.93
C TYR A 92 -7.13 6.18 -8.54
N ARG A 93 -8.45 6.08 -8.70
CA ARG A 93 -9.31 7.18 -9.15
C ARG A 93 -9.27 8.36 -8.18
N LEU A 94 -9.19 9.59 -8.68
CA LEU A 94 -9.04 10.78 -7.83
C LEU A 94 -10.40 11.40 -7.49
N SER A 95 -10.49 12.09 -6.35
CA SER A 95 -11.72 12.74 -5.87
C SER A 95 -12.23 13.90 -6.73
N VAL A 96 -11.41 14.35 -7.69
CA VAL A 96 -11.83 15.28 -8.75
C VAL A 96 -12.79 14.64 -9.75
N THR A 97 -12.75 13.31 -9.91
CA THR A 97 -13.64 12.58 -10.83
C THR A 97 -14.59 11.65 -10.09
N ASP A 98 -14.14 11.02 -9.00
CA ASP A 98 -14.86 9.94 -8.34
C ASP A 98 -14.87 10.12 -6.82
N ARG A 99 -16.05 10.09 -6.21
CA ARG A 99 -16.20 10.18 -4.75
C ARG A 99 -15.89 8.84 -4.08
N TRP A 100 -15.62 8.87 -2.79
CA TRP A 100 -15.56 7.69 -1.93
C TRP A 100 -16.84 6.84 -2.11
N PRO A 101 -16.74 5.50 -2.22
CA PRO A 101 -15.59 4.64 -1.92
C PRO A 101 -14.65 4.30 -3.09
N ALA A 102 -14.74 4.98 -4.24
CA ALA A 102 -13.99 4.62 -5.46
C ALA A 102 -12.48 4.38 -5.23
N GLN A 103 -11.83 5.22 -4.44
CA GLN A 103 -10.39 5.12 -4.12
C GLN A 103 -10.08 3.83 -3.35
N GLY A 104 -10.90 3.50 -2.35
CA GLY A 104 -10.74 2.31 -1.53
C GLY A 104 -11.03 1.03 -2.31
N GLU A 105 -12.07 1.06 -3.15
CA GLU A 105 -12.40 -0.02 -4.08
C GLU A 105 -11.25 -0.29 -5.07
N ASP A 106 -10.60 0.75 -5.55
CA ASP A 106 -9.46 0.65 -6.48
C ASP A 106 -8.25 -0.02 -5.80
N CYS A 107 -7.87 0.43 -4.60
CA CYS A 107 -6.79 -0.21 -3.84
C CYS A 107 -7.11 -1.67 -3.50
N LEU A 108 -8.34 -1.98 -3.10
CA LEU A 108 -8.77 -3.35 -2.86
C LEU A 108 -8.75 -4.19 -4.15
N SER A 109 -9.19 -3.63 -5.28
CA SER A 109 -9.18 -4.30 -6.59
C SER A 109 -7.76 -4.62 -7.05
N ALA A 110 -6.81 -3.71 -6.84
CA ALA A 110 -5.39 -3.96 -7.10
C ALA A 110 -4.86 -5.13 -6.27
N VAL A 111 -5.18 -5.19 -4.97
CA VAL A 111 -4.80 -6.31 -4.11
C VAL A 111 -5.47 -7.62 -4.55
N VAL A 112 -6.77 -7.61 -4.86
CA VAL A 112 -7.49 -8.79 -5.35
C VAL A 112 -6.92 -9.29 -6.67
N HIS A 113 -6.49 -8.39 -7.55
CA HIS A 113 -5.81 -8.75 -8.78
C HIS A 113 -4.48 -9.48 -8.49
N LEU A 114 -3.66 -8.96 -7.57
CA LEU A 114 -2.43 -9.63 -7.13
C LEU A 114 -2.71 -10.99 -6.46
N GLN A 115 -3.78 -11.12 -5.68
CA GLN A 115 -4.20 -12.40 -5.09
C GLN A 115 -4.55 -13.44 -6.17
N ARG A 116 -5.18 -13.01 -7.26
CA ARG A 116 -5.61 -13.90 -8.35
C ARG A 116 -4.49 -14.27 -9.31
N GLN A 117 -3.64 -13.31 -9.69
CA GLN A 117 -2.66 -13.46 -10.77
C GLN A 117 -1.20 -13.42 -10.30
N GLY A 118 -0.96 -13.14 -9.02
CA GLY A 118 0.39 -12.97 -8.49
C GLY A 118 1.29 -14.19 -8.71
N ALA A 119 0.76 -15.40 -8.55
CA ALA A 119 1.53 -16.63 -8.79
C ALA A 119 2.06 -16.73 -10.23
N GLU A 120 1.25 -16.36 -11.22
CA GLU A 120 1.64 -16.33 -12.64
C GLU A 120 2.69 -15.23 -12.93
N LEU A 121 2.67 -14.16 -12.13
CA LEU A 121 3.65 -13.08 -12.17
C LEU A 121 4.94 -13.41 -11.38
N GLY A 122 5.03 -14.59 -10.75
CA GLY A 122 6.16 -14.98 -9.90
C GLY A 122 6.16 -14.29 -8.53
N LEU A 123 4.99 -13.95 -8.02
CA LEU A 123 4.76 -13.33 -6.71
C LEU A 123 4.11 -14.32 -5.74
N ASP A 124 4.24 -14.04 -4.45
CA ASP A 124 3.57 -14.76 -3.36
C ASP A 124 2.53 -13.85 -2.69
N PRO A 125 1.24 -13.96 -3.07
CA PRO A 125 0.20 -13.10 -2.51
C PRO A 125 -0.10 -13.35 -1.03
N SER A 126 0.34 -14.48 -0.46
CA SER A 126 0.18 -14.77 0.96
C SER A 126 1.16 -13.97 1.83
N ARG A 127 2.22 -13.43 1.22
CA ARG A 127 3.24 -12.60 1.88
C ARG A 127 3.16 -11.18 1.34
N MET A 128 2.21 -10.40 1.86
CA MET A 128 1.93 -9.03 1.42
C MET A 128 1.98 -8.02 2.57
N VAL A 129 2.66 -6.90 2.38
CA VAL A 129 2.59 -5.71 3.23
C VAL A 129 1.99 -4.55 2.45
N LEU A 130 1.13 -3.75 3.10
CA LEU A 130 0.57 -2.53 2.52
C LEU A 130 1.25 -1.31 3.14
N LEU A 131 1.68 -0.35 2.32
CA LEU A 131 2.31 0.89 2.75
C LEU A 131 1.62 2.07 2.07
N GLY A 132 1.35 3.12 2.84
CA GLY A 132 0.83 4.36 2.28
C GLY A 132 1.41 5.60 2.94
N GLN A 133 1.37 6.71 2.20
CA GLN A 133 1.79 8.04 2.64
C GLN A 133 0.61 9.02 2.55
N SER A 134 0.36 9.81 3.59
CA SER A 134 -0.72 10.82 3.60
C SER A 134 -2.09 10.18 3.25
N ALA A 135 -2.79 10.69 2.24
CA ALA A 135 -4.00 10.08 1.67
C ALA A 135 -3.82 8.57 1.35
N GLY A 136 -2.64 8.17 0.88
CA GLY A 136 -2.32 6.76 0.62
C GLY A 136 -2.25 5.93 1.90
N ALA A 137 -1.88 6.51 3.04
CA ALA A 137 -1.89 5.80 4.33
C ALA A 137 -3.33 5.51 4.77
N PHE A 138 -4.27 6.44 4.58
CA PHE A 138 -5.70 6.20 4.77
C PHE A 138 -6.18 5.02 3.91
N LEU A 139 -5.77 4.96 2.64
CA LEU A 139 -6.17 3.91 1.71
C LEU A 139 -5.53 2.55 2.03
N ALA A 140 -4.23 2.52 2.37
CA ALA A 140 -3.53 1.30 2.74
C ALA A 140 -4.13 0.69 4.02
N VAL A 141 -4.39 1.52 5.03
CA VAL A 141 -5.06 1.09 6.26
C VAL A 141 -6.49 0.61 5.95
N SER A 142 -7.29 1.39 5.21
CA SER A 142 -8.66 0.99 4.86
C SER A 142 -8.70 -0.32 4.08
N THR A 143 -7.78 -0.52 3.14
CA THR A 143 -7.65 -1.76 2.38
C THR A 143 -7.31 -2.93 3.30
N SER A 144 -6.38 -2.73 4.25
CA SER A 144 -6.05 -3.77 5.23
C SER A 144 -7.25 -4.21 6.07
N LEU A 145 -8.11 -3.27 6.48
CA LEU A 145 -9.30 -3.58 7.27
C LEU A 145 -10.30 -4.37 6.43
N SER A 146 -10.50 -4.01 5.15
CA SER A 146 -11.37 -4.77 4.24
C SER A 146 -10.85 -6.18 3.99
N LEU A 147 -9.53 -6.37 3.93
CA LEU A 147 -8.93 -7.71 3.83
C LEU A 147 -9.12 -8.52 5.11
N VAL A 148 -9.00 -7.89 6.27
CA VAL A 148 -9.24 -8.54 7.57
C VAL A 148 -10.68 -9.03 7.70
N GLU A 149 -11.67 -8.21 7.30
CA GLU A 149 -13.10 -8.56 7.31
C GLU A 149 -13.42 -9.84 6.52
N VAL A 150 -12.63 -10.16 5.50
CA VAL A 150 -12.80 -11.37 4.66
C VAL A 150 -11.77 -12.47 4.95
N GLY A 151 -11.00 -12.34 6.04
CA GLY A 151 -10.01 -13.34 6.46
C GLY A 151 -8.72 -13.39 5.63
N LEU A 152 -8.46 -12.38 4.79
CA LEU A 152 -7.25 -12.26 3.94
C LEU A 152 -6.22 -11.30 4.52
N ARG A 153 -6.03 -11.36 5.84
CA ARG A 153 -5.17 -10.45 6.60
C ARG A 153 -3.75 -10.32 6.00
N PRO A 154 -3.28 -9.10 5.67
CA PRO A 154 -1.92 -8.90 5.19
C PRO A 154 -0.88 -9.20 6.30
N ARG A 155 0.38 -9.35 5.92
CA ARG A 155 1.49 -9.60 6.85
C ARG A 155 1.89 -8.37 7.65
N GLY A 156 1.54 -7.18 7.17
CA GLY A 156 1.78 -5.92 7.88
C GLY A 156 1.19 -4.73 7.15
N VAL A 157 1.09 -3.62 7.87
CA VAL A 157 0.63 -2.33 7.35
C VAL A 157 1.60 -1.23 7.78
N VAL A 158 1.91 -0.30 6.89
CA VAL A 158 2.75 0.88 7.17
C VAL A 158 1.94 2.14 6.87
N SER A 159 1.73 2.95 7.90
CA SER A 159 1.06 4.24 7.82
C SER A 159 2.04 5.37 8.06
N LEU A 160 2.32 6.15 7.00
CA LEU A 160 3.16 7.35 7.09
C LEU A 160 2.28 8.60 7.00
N PHE A 161 2.23 9.37 8.09
CA PHE A 161 1.59 10.69 8.21
C PHE A 161 0.17 10.79 7.61
N GLY A 162 -0.67 9.78 7.85
CA GLY A 162 -2.01 9.69 7.26
C GLY A 162 -3.13 10.38 8.06
N PRO A 163 -4.16 10.91 7.40
CA PRO A 163 -5.41 11.28 8.06
C PRO A 163 -6.21 10.00 8.35
N MET A 164 -6.59 9.78 9.61
CA MET A 164 -7.28 8.54 10.03
C MET A 164 -8.73 8.79 10.46
N ASP A 165 -9.03 10.04 10.81
CA ASP A 165 -10.33 10.52 11.21
C ASP A 165 -10.56 11.95 10.72
N PHE A 166 -11.23 12.09 9.58
CA PHE A 166 -11.57 13.38 8.98
C PHE A 166 -12.44 14.23 9.91
N SER A 167 -13.20 13.61 10.83
CA SER A 167 -14.12 14.34 11.69
C SER A 167 -13.43 15.23 12.73
N THR A 168 -12.14 14.99 13.01
CA THR A 168 -11.38 15.67 14.08
C THR A 168 -10.21 16.50 13.58
N MET A 169 -9.88 16.51 12.29
CA MET A 169 -8.63 17.11 11.79
C MET A 169 -8.43 18.58 12.19
N ASP A 170 -9.47 19.42 12.03
CA ASP A 170 -9.40 20.83 12.45
C ASP A 170 -9.32 20.99 13.97
N GLN A 171 -10.07 20.15 14.71
CA GLN A 171 -10.03 20.14 16.18
C GLN A 171 -8.66 19.69 16.71
N ASP A 172 -8.01 18.77 16.02
CA ASP A 172 -6.68 18.29 16.38
C ASP A 172 -5.63 19.40 16.22
N MET A 173 -5.70 20.15 15.12
CA MET A 173 -4.85 21.34 14.93
C MET A 173 -5.10 22.38 16.01
N ALA A 174 -6.36 22.69 16.32
CA ALA A 174 -6.71 23.64 17.38
C ALA A 174 -6.21 23.18 18.76
N THR A 175 -6.29 21.87 19.06
CA THR A 175 -5.80 21.27 20.32
C THR A 175 -4.29 21.46 20.49
N LEU A 176 -3.54 21.44 19.37
CA LEU A 176 -2.11 21.69 19.36
C LEU A 176 -1.74 23.18 19.27
N GLY A 177 -2.74 24.09 19.24
CA GLY A 177 -2.52 25.52 19.03
C GLY A 177 -2.02 25.87 17.63
N ARG A 178 -2.34 25.05 16.63
CA ARG A 178 -1.90 25.17 15.23
C ARG A 178 -3.06 25.54 14.32
N THR A 179 -2.74 26.18 13.20
CA THR A 179 -3.69 26.43 12.10
C THR A 179 -3.32 25.51 10.93
N PRO A 180 -4.26 24.77 10.33
CA PRO A 180 -3.97 23.95 9.16
C PRO A 180 -3.46 24.82 8.00
N GLN A 181 -2.33 24.46 7.40
CA GLN A 181 -1.70 25.24 6.33
C GLN A 181 -2.57 25.32 5.06
N MET A 182 -3.42 24.33 4.81
CA MET A 182 -4.31 24.27 3.64
C MET A 182 -5.73 24.77 3.92
N GLY A 183 -5.94 25.42 5.08
CA GLY A 183 -7.26 25.86 5.53
C GLY A 183 -8.09 24.73 6.17
N PRO A 184 -9.34 25.03 6.56
CA PRO A 184 -10.20 24.08 7.25
C PRO A 184 -10.46 22.81 6.42
N THR A 185 -10.30 21.67 7.06
CA THR A 185 -10.48 20.33 6.49
C THR A 185 -11.95 19.91 6.51
N ASP A 186 -12.80 20.64 7.24
CA ASP A 186 -14.24 20.41 7.33
C ASP A 186 -15.11 21.20 6.32
N ALA A 187 -14.51 22.16 5.62
CA ALA A 187 -15.19 23.02 4.65
C ALA A 187 -15.57 22.25 3.37
N ALA A 188 -16.63 22.68 2.68
CA ALA A 188 -17.12 22.01 1.47
C ALA A 188 -16.07 21.87 0.35
N ALA A 189 -15.07 22.77 0.29
CA ALA A 189 -13.99 22.76 -0.69
C ALA A 189 -12.74 21.99 -0.25
N SER A 190 -12.73 21.43 0.98
CA SER A 190 -11.61 20.65 1.49
C SER A 190 -11.44 19.34 0.71
N ALA A 191 -10.25 18.75 0.80
CA ALA A 191 -9.97 17.49 0.13
C ALA A 191 -10.82 16.33 0.67
N GLU A 192 -11.03 16.34 1.98
CA GLU A 192 -11.83 15.38 2.73
C GLU A 192 -13.30 15.48 2.33
N SER A 193 -13.85 16.69 2.28
CA SER A 193 -15.24 16.92 1.85
C SER A 193 -15.45 16.56 0.39
N GLN A 194 -14.49 16.90 -0.48
CA GLN A 194 -14.55 16.52 -1.89
C GLN A 194 -14.51 15.00 -2.07
N LEU A 195 -13.64 14.30 -1.32
CA LEU A 195 -13.59 12.84 -1.30
C LEU A 195 -14.95 12.26 -0.90
N LEU A 196 -15.56 12.75 0.17
CA LEU A 196 -16.81 12.20 0.71
C LEU A 196 -18.05 12.61 -0.09
N GLY A 197 -17.98 13.69 -0.87
CA GLY A 197 -19.10 14.22 -1.63
C GLY A 197 -20.09 15.07 -0.83
N TYR A 198 -19.74 15.42 0.41
CA TYR A 198 -20.47 16.32 1.30
C TYR A 198 -19.48 17.05 2.21
N ALA A 199 -19.86 18.20 2.78
CA ALA A 199 -19.00 18.92 3.71
C ALA A 199 -18.86 18.13 5.01
N VAL A 200 -17.62 17.79 5.40
CA VAL A 200 -17.35 17.05 6.64
C VAL A 200 -17.95 17.75 7.85
N GLY A 201 -17.92 19.10 7.88
CA GLY A 201 -18.53 19.90 8.95
C GLY A 201 -20.03 19.70 9.13
N GLU A 202 -20.76 19.37 8.05
CA GLU A 202 -22.21 19.11 8.08
C GLU A 202 -22.53 17.73 8.67
N ASN A 203 -21.63 16.75 8.53
CA ASN A 203 -21.86 15.40 9.03
C ASN A 203 -20.56 14.69 9.47
N ARG A 204 -20.00 15.17 10.58
CA ARG A 204 -18.79 14.61 11.20
C ARG A 204 -18.93 13.12 11.58
N ALA A 205 -20.12 12.70 12.01
CA ALA A 205 -20.38 11.32 12.39
C ALA A 205 -20.26 10.37 11.19
N ALA A 206 -20.84 10.74 10.04
CA ALA A 206 -20.69 9.98 8.80
C ALA A 206 -19.23 9.98 8.30
N ALA A 207 -18.54 11.12 8.38
CA ALA A 207 -17.14 11.22 7.99
C ALA A 207 -16.23 10.30 8.83
N ARG A 208 -16.51 10.20 10.14
CA ARG A 208 -15.82 9.25 11.03
C ARG A 208 -16.12 7.81 10.67
N ALA A 209 -17.39 7.47 10.43
CA ALA A 209 -17.84 6.09 10.21
C ALA A 209 -17.17 5.42 9.02
N VAL A 210 -16.88 6.17 7.94
CA VAL A 210 -16.24 5.63 6.74
C VAL A 210 -14.72 5.49 6.85
N GLY A 211 -14.08 6.22 7.76
CA GLY A 211 -12.63 6.20 7.94
C GLY A 211 -12.13 5.02 8.78
N PRO A 212 -10.80 4.78 8.80
CA PRO A 212 -10.18 3.72 9.61
C PRO A 212 -10.63 3.67 11.06
N ILE A 213 -10.73 4.83 11.73
CA ILE A 213 -11.12 4.89 13.15
C ILE A 213 -12.57 4.42 13.38
N GLY A 214 -13.49 4.80 12.49
CA GLY A 214 -14.88 4.32 12.55
C GLY A 214 -14.96 2.81 12.38
N ARG A 215 -14.26 2.27 11.38
CA ARG A 215 -14.25 0.84 11.09
C ARG A 215 -13.62 0.00 12.20
N LEU A 216 -12.48 0.43 12.75
CA LEU A 216 -11.83 -0.24 13.88
C LEU A 216 -12.74 -0.35 15.11
N SER A 217 -13.66 0.59 15.32
CA SER A 217 -14.60 0.51 16.45
C SER A 217 -15.56 -0.69 16.37
N GLN A 218 -15.77 -1.24 15.17
CA GLN A 218 -16.70 -2.35 14.90
C GLN A 218 -15.98 -3.68 14.63
N LEU A 219 -14.73 -3.63 14.14
CA LEU A 219 -13.93 -4.81 13.78
C LEU A 219 -13.41 -5.56 15.02
N ARG A 220 -13.42 -6.89 15.01
CA ARG A 220 -12.98 -7.74 16.15
C ARG A 220 -12.04 -8.87 15.74
N GLU A 221 -11.75 -8.96 14.45
CA GLU A 221 -10.86 -9.93 13.85
C GLU A 221 -9.40 -9.57 14.17
N PRO A 222 -8.49 -10.55 14.24
CA PRO A 222 -7.08 -10.30 14.49
C PRO A 222 -6.50 -9.30 13.49
N LEU A 223 -5.84 -8.27 13.97
CA LEU A 223 -5.25 -7.23 13.12
C LEU A 223 -3.84 -7.61 12.67
N PRO A 224 -3.37 -7.15 11.49
CA PRO A 224 -1.98 -7.31 11.12
C PRO A 224 -1.08 -6.42 12.00
N PRO A 225 0.22 -6.76 12.14
CA PRO A 225 1.20 -5.83 12.67
C PRO A 225 1.14 -4.50 11.92
N ILE A 226 1.28 -3.38 12.62
CA ILE A 226 1.28 -2.05 12.01
C ILE A 226 2.48 -1.22 12.45
N LEU A 227 3.10 -0.53 11.50
CA LEU A 227 4.07 0.52 11.75
C LEU A 227 3.46 1.88 11.43
N ILE A 228 3.56 2.82 12.36
CA ILE A 228 3.01 4.17 12.28
C ILE A 228 4.13 5.18 12.50
N ARG A 229 4.34 6.09 11.54
CA ARG A 229 5.25 7.23 11.65
C ARG A 229 4.55 8.51 11.25
N HIS A 230 4.69 9.54 12.07
CA HIS A 230 4.06 10.84 11.82
C HIS A 230 5.00 11.95 12.31
N GLY A 231 5.12 13.03 11.57
CA GLY A 231 5.91 14.19 11.99
C GLY A 231 5.22 14.95 13.11
N ASP A 232 5.91 15.27 14.19
CA ASP A 232 5.29 16.05 15.29
C ASP A 232 5.15 17.55 14.97
N ALA A 233 5.73 18.01 13.87
CA ALA A 233 5.63 19.36 13.34
C ALA A 233 4.83 19.42 12.02
N ASP A 234 4.03 18.40 11.73
CA ASP A 234 3.20 18.32 10.52
C ASP A 234 2.16 19.48 10.48
N PRO A 235 2.22 20.37 9.47
CA PRO A 235 1.33 21.52 9.36
C PRO A 235 0.01 21.20 8.62
N LEU A 236 -0.13 19.98 8.09
CA LEU A 236 -1.30 19.53 7.32
C LEU A 236 -2.17 18.57 8.13
N ILE A 237 -1.54 17.60 8.81
CA ILE A 237 -2.23 16.56 9.55
C ILE A 237 -1.59 16.46 10.93
N ALA A 238 -2.32 16.84 11.97
CA ALA A 238 -1.85 16.76 13.35
C ALA A 238 -1.46 15.32 13.71
N ASP A 239 -0.36 15.16 14.47
CA ASP A 239 0.14 13.86 14.93
C ASP A 239 -0.83 13.10 15.85
N LEU A 240 -1.84 13.81 16.38
CA LEU A 240 -2.99 13.22 17.09
C LEU A 240 -3.73 12.19 16.24
N GLN A 241 -3.71 12.30 14.91
CA GLN A 241 -4.28 11.30 14.00
C GLN A 241 -3.56 9.95 14.09
N ALA A 242 -2.23 9.96 14.14
CA ALA A 242 -1.43 8.75 14.31
C ALA A 242 -1.58 8.15 15.71
N ARG A 243 -1.66 9.00 16.75
CA ARG A 243 -1.95 8.54 18.12
C ARG A 243 -3.31 7.86 18.19
N ARG A 244 -4.34 8.47 17.59
CA ARG A 244 -5.70 7.92 17.54
C ARG A 244 -5.76 6.59 16.79
N LEU A 245 -4.99 6.44 15.71
CA LEU A 245 -4.86 5.15 15.01
C LEU A 245 -4.26 4.08 15.91
N ARG A 246 -3.14 4.36 16.58
CA ARG A 246 -2.54 3.42 17.54
C ARG A 246 -3.54 2.97 18.61
N GLU A 247 -4.24 3.91 19.21
CA GLU A 247 -5.21 3.63 20.28
C GLU A 247 -6.39 2.81 19.77
N ALA A 248 -6.96 3.16 18.61
CA ALA A 248 -8.06 2.41 17.99
C ALA A 248 -7.62 0.99 17.57
N TRP A 249 -6.39 0.83 17.08
CA TRP A 249 -5.83 -0.46 16.70
C TRP A 249 -5.74 -1.41 17.89
N LEU A 250 -5.19 -0.93 19.01
CA LEU A 250 -5.06 -1.71 20.24
C LEU A 250 -6.42 -1.94 20.93
N ALA A 251 -7.37 -1.03 20.78
CA ALA A 251 -8.73 -1.23 21.30
C ALA A 251 -9.49 -2.31 20.52
N ALA A 252 -9.27 -2.41 19.21
CA ALA A 252 -9.87 -3.44 18.36
C ALA A 252 -9.21 -4.82 18.55
N ASP A 253 -7.88 -4.86 18.67
CA ASP A 253 -7.10 -6.06 18.96
C ASP A 253 -5.96 -5.75 19.95
N PRO A 254 -6.15 -6.01 21.27
CA PRO A 254 -5.13 -5.78 22.28
C PRO A 254 -3.85 -6.61 22.12
N THR A 255 -3.88 -7.64 21.26
CA THR A 255 -2.73 -8.50 20.98
C THR A 255 -1.95 -8.08 19.73
N ALA A 256 -2.47 -7.11 18.97
CA ALA A 256 -1.84 -6.63 17.76
C ALA A 256 -0.49 -5.97 18.06
N ALA A 257 0.52 -6.31 17.25
CA ALA A 257 1.81 -5.64 17.30
C ALA A 257 1.71 -4.24 16.68
N VAL A 258 1.98 -3.21 17.48
CA VAL A 258 1.94 -1.81 17.03
C VAL A 258 3.29 -1.14 17.28
N ASP A 259 4.00 -0.79 16.21
CA ASP A 259 5.20 0.03 16.24
C ASP A 259 4.83 1.48 15.89
N TYR A 260 4.70 2.34 16.90
CA TYR A 260 4.33 3.74 16.76
C TYR A 260 5.45 4.65 17.24
N LYS A 261 5.79 5.66 16.44
CA LYS A 261 6.76 6.69 16.80
C LYS A 261 6.47 8.00 16.07
N LEU A 262 6.57 9.11 16.80
CA LEU A 262 6.62 10.44 16.19
C LEU A 262 8.03 10.75 15.72
N VAL A 263 8.14 11.47 14.61
CA VAL A 263 9.41 11.89 14.00
C VAL A 263 9.68 13.34 14.41
N PRO A 264 10.62 13.58 15.35
CA PRO A 264 10.78 14.91 15.95
C PRO A 264 11.20 15.98 14.93
N GLY A 265 10.50 17.11 14.94
CA GLY A 265 10.71 18.24 14.05
C GLY A 265 10.31 18.01 12.59
N ALA A 266 9.84 16.81 12.23
CA ALA A 266 9.44 16.52 10.86
C ALA A 266 8.04 17.05 10.55
N GLY A 267 7.87 17.55 9.32
CA GLY A 267 6.59 17.98 8.78
C GLY A 267 5.83 16.85 8.06
N HIS A 268 5.08 17.22 7.02
CA HIS A 268 4.29 16.28 6.22
C HIS A 268 5.12 15.59 5.12
N GLY A 269 5.90 14.58 5.49
CA GLY A 269 6.76 13.86 4.55
C GLY A 269 8.15 14.47 4.38
N GLY A 270 8.69 14.44 3.15
CA GLY A 270 10.04 14.93 2.83
C GLY A 270 11.16 13.97 3.26
N ASP A 271 12.39 14.51 3.35
CA ASP A 271 13.62 13.72 3.58
C ASP A 271 13.58 12.89 4.86
N ALA A 272 12.87 13.37 5.89
CA ALA A 272 12.68 12.66 7.15
C ALA A 272 12.01 11.28 6.96
N PHE A 273 11.23 11.09 5.91
CA PHE A 273 10.51 9.85 5.59
C PHE A 273 11.09 9.12 4.37
N ALA A 274 11.67 9.86 3.43
CA ALA A 274 12.26 9.29 2.22
C ALA A 274 13.68 8.73 2.45
N THR A 275 14.37 9.22 3.48
CA THR A 275 15.77 8.89 3.78
C THR A 275 15.97 8.62 5.29
N GLY A 276 17.16 8.16 5.65
CA GLY A 276 17.57 8.06 7.05
C GLY A 276 16.76 7.06 7.90
N ALA A 277 16.46 7.45 9.14
CA ALA A 277 15.96 6.55 10.16
C ALA A 277 14.57 5.96 9.83
N VAL A 278 13.63 6.76 9.35
CA VAL A 278 12.29 6.26 9.02
C VAL A 278 12.34 5.26 7.87
N LYS A 279 13.13 5.54 6.82
CA LYS A 279 13.38 4.57 5.74
C LYS A 279 13.91 3.25 6.29
N ALA A 280 14.93 3.30 7.16
CA ALA A 280 15.52 2.10 7.75
C ALA A 280 14.53 1.32 8.62
N GLU A 281 13.72 2.01 9.42
CA GLU A 281 12.68 1.41 10.26
C GLU A 281 11.58 0.74 9.41
N VAL A 282 11.14 1.37 8.32
CA VAL A 282 10.18 0.78 7.38
C VAL A 282 10.77 -0.44 6.69
N LEU A 283 12.01 -0.37 6.19
CA LEU A 283 12.69 -1.52 5.58
C LEU A 283 12.76 -2.71 6.54
N ALA A 284 13.19 -2.47 7.78
CA ALA A 284 13.29 -3.51 8.80
C ALA A 284 11.91 -4.13 9.13
N PHE A 285 10.88 -3.31 9.26
CA PHE A 285 9.51 -3.79 9.50
C PHE A 285 9.00 -4.65 8.34
N VAL A 286 9.14 -4.17 7.10
CA VAL A 286 8.69 -4.88 5.89
C VAL A 286 9.42 -6.22 5.76
N GLN A 287 10.75 -6.23 5.90
CA GLN A 287 11.53 -7.47 5.83
C GLN A 287 11.13 -8.46 6.93
N LYS A 288 10.94 -8.00 8.17
CA LYS A 288 10.49 -8.85 9.28
C LYS A 288 9.09 -9.42 9.06
N ALA A 289 8.17 -8.64 8.51
CA ALA A 289 6.80 -9.09 8.27
C ALA A 289 6.71 -10.15 7.15
N LEU A 290 7.62 -10.07 6.17
CA LEU A 290 7.66 -10.91 4.97
C LEU A 290 8.63 -12.11 5.04
N ALA A 291 9.45 -12.18 6.09
CA ALA A 291 10.28 -13.34 6.43
C ALA A 291 9.42 -14.54 6.87
#